data_AF-A0A3C1KHG6-F1
#
_entry.id   AF-A0A3C1KHG6-F1
#
_cell.length_a   1.000
_cell.length_b   1.000
_cell.length_c   1.000
_cell.angle_alpha   90.00
_cell.angle_beta   90.00
_cell.angle_gamma   90.00
#
_symmetry.space_group_name_H-M   'P 1'
#
loop_
_entity.id
_entity.type
_entity.pdbx_description
1 polymer ?
#
loop_
_entity_poly.entity_id
_entity_poly.type
_entity_poly.pdbx_seq_one_letter_code
_entity_poly.pdbx_strand_id
1 'polypeptide(L)'
;MPFVQRDSAHRIIAVSQLPQDGMEPVAADDSELVEFLASLNDEASRISATDQDFVRVLEDVVELLVSRGVILFTDLPDSAQQKMIYRQRLRSALPGSLDLLGDD
;
A
#
# COMPACT_ATOMS: atom_id res chain seq x y z
N MET A 1 14.82 -15.36 -18.97
CA MET A 1 15.68 -14.18 -19.11
C MET A 1 14.85 -13.10 -19.78
N PRO A 2 14.44 -12.05 -19.05
CA PRO A 2 13.75 -10.90 -19.62
C PRO A 2 14.67 -10.10 -20.55
N PHE A 3 14.07 -9.26 -21.38
CA PHE A 3 14.74 -8.33 -22.28
C PHE A 3 14.41 -6.91 -21.87
N VAL A 4 15.39 -6.00 -21.95
CA VAL A 4 15.22 -4.59 -21.57
C VAL A 4 15.59 -3.67 -22.71
N GLN A 5 14.90 -2.54 -22.80
CA GLN A 5 15.29 -1.41 -23.64
C GLN A 5 15.84 -0.31 -22.75
N ARG A 6 16.94 0.30 -23.19
CA ARG A 6 17.59 1.40 -22.48
C ARG A 6 17.50 2.71 -23.25
N ASP A 7 17.48 3.84 -22.53
CA ASP A 7 17.62 5.17 -23.12
C ASP A 7 19.09 5.52 -23.43
N SER A 8 19.33 6.71 -23.99
CA SER A 8 20.69 7.22 -24.26
C SER A 8 21.55 7.41 -23.01
N ALA A 9 20.94 7.45 -21.82
CA ALA A 9 21.62 7.53 -20.54
C ALA A 9 21.82 6.14 -19.90
N HIS A 10 21.59 5.06 -20.66
CA HIS A 10 21.68 3.67 -20.24
C HIS A 10 20.70 3.27 -19.13
N ARG A 11 19.57 3.96 -18.97
CA ARG A 11 18.53 3.58 -17.99
C ARG A 11 17.48 2.69 -18.63
N ILE A 12 17.00 1.69 -17.91
CA ILE A 12 15.87 0.85 -18.35
C ILE A 12 14.62 1.72 -18.53
N ILE A 13 14.01 1.64 -19.70
CA ILE A 13 12.74 2.31 -20.05
C ILE A 13 11.62 1.33 -20.42
N ALA A 14 11.95 0.08 -20.73
CA ALA A 14 10.97 -0.96 -21.02
C ALA A 14 11.52 -2.37 -20.70
N VAL A 15 10.63 -3.30 -20.39
CA VAL A 15 10.92 -4.72 -20.13
C VAL A 15 9.97 -5.60 -20.95
N SER A 16 10.49 -6.66 -21.56
CA SER A 16 9.74 -7.63 -22.36
C SER A 16 10.11 -9.06 -21.99
N GLN A 17 9.14 -9.97 -22.07
CA GLN A 17 9.38 -11.42 -21.96
C GLN A 17 9.85 -12.04 -23.28
N LEU A 18 9.62 -11.34 -24.40
CA LEU A 18 9.99 -11.78 -25.74
C LEU A 18 11.13 -10.89 -26.29
N PRO A 19 12.06 -11.46 -27.08
CA PRO A 19 13.08 -10.66 -27.76
C PRO A 19 12.42 -9.72 -28.76
N GLN A 20 12.85 -8.45 -28.75
CA GLN A 20 12.42 -7.42 -29.71
C GLN A 20 13.64 -6.65 -30.21
N ASP A 21 13.48 -5.97 -31.33
CA ASP A 21 14.57 -5.24 -31.98
C ASP A 21 15.05 -4.09 -31.08
N GLY A 22 16.35 -4.00 -30.85
CA GLY A 22 16.95 -3.00 -29.95
C GLY A 22 16.80 -3.27 -28.45
N MET A 23 16.35 -4.47 -28.05
CA MET A 23 16.36 -4.90 -26.64
C MET A 23 17.51 -5.85 -26.34
N GLU A 24 18.05 -5.76 -25.14
CA GLU A 24 19.13 -6.61 -24.66
C GLU A 24 18.66 -7.58 -23.57
N PRO A 25 19.18 -8.82 -23.53
CA PRO A 25 18.83 -9.77 -22.47
C PRO A 25 19.46 -9.35 -21.14
N VAL A 26 18.70 -9.45 -20.06
CA VAL A 26 19.18 -9.18 -18.70
C VAL A 26 18.85 -10.36 -17.78
N ALA A 27 19.62 -10.52 -16.70
CA ALA A 27 19.33 -11.51 -15.68
C ALA A 27 18.02 -11.13 -14.96
N ALA A 28 17.25 -12.13 -14.52
CA ALA A 28 15.95 -11.87 -13.87
C ALA A 28 16.12 -11.28 -12.46
N ASP A 29 17.29 -11.46 -11.86
CA ASP A 29 17.73 -10.98 -10.56
C ASP A 29 18.65 -9.75 -10.64
N ASP A 30 18.80 -9.17 -11.83
CA ASP A 30 19.56 -7.93 -12.01
C ASP A 30 18.95 -6.80 -11.17
N SER A 31 19.79 -6.13 -10.39
CA SER A 31 19.35 -5.13 -9.42
C SER A 31 18.63 -3.95 -10.08
N GLU A 32 19.09 -3.53 -11.26
CA GLU A 32 18.48 -2.39 -11.97
C GLU A 32 17.11 -2.78 -12.53
N LEU A 33 16.95 -4.02 -13.02
CA LEU A 33 15.65 -4.54 -13.43
C LEU A 33 14.67 -4.61 -12.25
N VAL A 34 15.14 -5.11 -11.10
CA VAL A 34 14.33 -5.19 -9.88
C VAL A 34 13.88 -3.80 -9.43
N GLU A 35 14.79 -2.82 -9.44
CA GLU A 35 14.48 -1.42 -9.12
C GLU A 35 13.48 -0.80 -10.11
N PHE A 36 13.66 -1.04 -11.42
CA PHE A 36 12.72 -0.58 -12.44
C PHE A 36 11.31 -1.15 -12.22
N LEU A 37 11.20 -2.46 -12.01
CA LEU A 37 9.91 -3.11 -11.75
C LEU A 37 9.28 -2.65 -10.42
N ALA A 38 10.10 -2.40 -9.39
CA ALA A 38 9.64 -1.82 -8.14
C ALA A 38 9.11 -0.39 -8.35
N SER A 39 9.79 0.41 -9.18
CA SER A 39 9.37 1.79 -9.51
C SER A 39 8.03 1.85 -10.26
N LEU A 40 7.75 0.86 -11.12
CA LEU A 40 6.45 0.72 -11.80
C LEU A 40 5.32 0.39 -10.82
N ASN A 41 5.64 -0.32 -9.74
CA ASN A 41 4.69 -0.59 -8.66
C ASN A 41 4.56 0.59 -7.69
N ASP A 42 5.44 1.59 -7.76
CA ASP A 42 5.61 2.59 -6.72
C ASP A 42 4.47 3.61 -6.68
N GLU A 43 3.83 3.92 -7.81
CA GLU A 43 2.69 4.84 -7.82
C GLU A 43 1.41 4.20 -7.24
N ALA A 44 1.15 2.94 -7.57
CA ALA A 44 0.04 2.17 -6.99
C ALA A 44 0.30 1.80 -5.52
N SER A 45 1.55 1.50 -5.15
CA SER A 45 1.92 1.17 -3.77
C SER A 45 1.91 2.42 -2.87
N ARG A 46 2.32 3.59 -3.37
CA ARG A 46 2.25 4.86 -2.62
C ARG A 46 0.81 5.27 -2.32
N ILE A 47 -0.10 5.17 -3.31
CA ILE A 47 -1.53 5.43 -3.08
C ILE A 47 -2.10 4.44 -2.05
N SER A 48 -1.78 3.15 -2.22
CA SER A 48 -2.23 2.11 -1.29
C SER A 48 -1.68 2.32 0.14
N ALA A 49 -0.45 2.83 0.28
CA ALA A 49 0.16 3.14 1.56
C ALA A 49 -0.50 4.38 2.21
N THR A 50 -0.75 5.45 1.44
CA THR A 50 -1.47 6.63 1.96
C THR A 50 -2.90 6.29 2.39
N ASP A 51 -3.55 5.38 1.66
CA ASP A 51 -4.90 4.91 2.01
C ASP A 51 -4.88 4.10 3.33
N GLN A 52 -3.81 3.34 3.62
CA GLN A 52 -3.72 2.58 4.86
C GLN A 52 -3.64 3.49 6.10
N ASP A 53 -2.84 4.55 6.04
CA ASP A 53 -2.73 5.52 7.14
C ASP A 53 -4.02 6.32 7.28
N PHE A 54 -4.61 6.74 6.16
CA PHE A 54 -5.86 7.50 6.17
C PHE A 54 -7.05 6.69 6.73
N VAL A 55 -7.15 5.40 6.40
CA VAL A 55 -8.19 4.52 6.94
C VAL A 55 -8.10 4.39 8.46
N ARG A 56 -6.90 4.40 9.05
CA ARG A 56 -6.74 4.37 10.52
C ARG A 56 -7.26 5.65 11.16
N VAL A 57 -6.90 6.80 10.60
CA VAL A 57 -7.41 8.10 11.07
C VAL A 57 -8.93 8.14 10.99
N LEU A 58 -9.50 7.63 9.89
CA LEU A 58 -10.96 7.58 9.73
C LEU A 58 -11.62 6.66 10.76
N GLU A 59 -11.00 5.50 11.06
CA GLU A 59 -11.47 4.59 12.12
C GLU A 59 -11.49 5.29 13.50
N ASP A 60 -10.41 5.98 13.87
CA ASP A 60 -10.33 6.71 15.14
C ASP A 60 -11.34 7.87 15.21
N VAL A 61 -11.58 8.58 14.11
CA VAL A 61 -12.61 9.63 14.03
C VAL A 61 -14.00 9.04 14.22
N VAL A 62 -14.32 7.91 13.57
CA VAL A 62 -15.62 7.26 13.74
C VAL A 62 -15.79 6.76 15.19
N GLU A 63 -14.76 6.16 15.79
CA GLU A 63 -14.78 5.73 17.19
C GLU A 63 -14.97 6.91 18.16
N LEU A 64 -14.32 8.05 17.88
CA LEU A 64 -14.53 9.29 18.62
C LEU A 64 -15.97 9.80 18.50
N LEU A 65 -16.55 9.81 17.29
CA LEU A 65 -17.92 10.27 17.08
C LEU A 65 -18.95 9.36 17.78
N VAL A 66 -18.74 8.04 17.74
CA VAL A 66 -19.58 7.06 18.44
C VAL A 66 -19.47 7.22 19.95
N SER A 67 -18.24 7.33 20.50
CA SER A 67 -18.03 7.49 21.95
C SER A 67 -18.59 8.80 22.49
N ARG A 68 -18.61 9.86 21.68
CA ARG A 68 -19.26 11.14 21.98
C ARG A 68 -20.78 11.12 21.79
N GLY A 69 -21.34 10.04 21.25
CA GLY A 69 -22.77 9.91 20.96
C GLY A 69 -23.25 10.82 19.82
N VAL A 70 -22.35 11.27 18.94
CA VAL A 70 -22.68 12.12 17.79
C VAL A 70 -23.36 11.30 16.69
N ILE A 71 -22.94 10.05 16.51
CA ILE A 71 -23.56 9.06 15.63
C ILE A 71 -23.72 7.74 16.38
N LEU A 72 -24.69 6.92 15.98
CA LEU A 72 -24.75 5.53 16.43
C LEU A 72 -23.95 4.67 15.46
N PHE A 73 -23.29 3.63 15.98
CA PHE A 73 -22.58 2.67 15.13
C PHE A 73 -23.52 2.01 14.10
N THR A 74 -24.79 1.81 14.47
CA THR A 74 -25.85 1.27 13.61
C THR A 74 -26.33 2.21 12.51
N ASP A 75 -25.93 3.48 12.55
CA ASP A 75 -26.24 4.45 11.48
C ASP A 75 -25.33 4.23 10.26
N LEU A 76 -24.23 3.50 10.42
CA LEU A 76 -23.33 3.14 9.32
C LEU A 76 -23.92 1.97 8.51
N PRO A 77 -23.65 1.88 7.19
CA PRO A 77 -24.06 0.72 6.39
C PRO A 77 -23.51 -0.59 6.94
N ASP A 78 -24.25 -1.69 6.82
CA ASP A 78 -23.85 -3.02 7.31
C ASP A 78 -22.45 -3.43 6.84
N SER A 79 -22.10 -3.12 5.59
CA SER A 79 -20.77 -3.39 5.04
C SER A 79 -19.65 -2.62 5.76
N ALA A 80 -19.93 -1.40 6.23
CA ALA A 80 -18.98 -0.59 6.97
C ALA A 80 -18.81 -1.12 8.40
N GLN A 81 -19.94 -1.45 9.06
CA GLN A 81 -19.92 -2.06 10.39
C GLN A 81 -19.09 -3.35 10.43
N GLN A 82 -19.31 -4.25 9.46
CA GLN A 82 -18.56 -5.51 9.35
C GLN A 82 -17.06 -5.29 9.16
N LYS A 83 -16.68 -4.34 8.30
CA LYS A 83 -15.27 -4.01 8.05
C LYS A 83 -14.59 -3.45 9.29
N MET A 84 -15.26 -2.57 10.03
CA MET A 84 -14.75 -2.01 11.28
C MET A 84 -14.56 -3.09 12.35
N ILE A 85 -15.55 -3.97 12.57
CA ILE A 85 -15.42 -5.08 13.52
C ILE A 85 -14.24 -6.00 13.16
N TYR A 86 -14.09 -6.33 11.88
CA TYR A 86 -12.99 -7.16 11.41
C TYR A 86 -11.61 -6.50 11.65
N ARG A 87 -11.49 -5.20 11.33
CA ARG A 87 -10.27 -4.41 11.57
C ARG A 87 -9.93 -4.31 13.05
N GLN A 88 -10.92 -4.02 13.90
CA GLN A 88 -10.74 -3.93 15.34
C GLN A 88 -10.26 -5.26 15.95
N ARG A 89 -10.80 -6.40 15.49
CA ARG A 89 -10.32 -7.74 15.89
C ARG A 89 -8.87 -7.98 15.49
N LEU A 90 -8.49 -7.58 14.28
CA LEU A 90 -7.11 -7.69 13.82
C LEU A 90 -6.15 -6.83 14.65
N ARG A 91 -6.58 -5.62 15.06
CA ARG A 91 -5.81 -4.73 15.93
C ARG A 91 -5.65 -5.31 17.34
N SER A 92 -6.72 -5.84 17.93
CA SER A 92 -6.67 -6.46 19.26
C SER A 92 -5.85 -7.75 19.30
N ALA A 93 -5.70 -8.44 18.17
CA ALA A 93 -4.86 -9.62 18.04
C ALA A 93 -3.37 -9.30 17.87
N LEU A 94 -3.01 -8.05 17.55
CA LEU A 94 -1.63 -7.60 17.41
C LEU A 94 -1.16 -6.95 18.73
N PRO A 95 -0.23 -7.59 19.48
CA PRO A 95 0.29 -6.99 20.70
C PRO A 95 1.21 -5.81 20.35
N GLY A 96 0.84 -4.59 20.75
CA GLY A 96 1.78 -3.44 20.81
C GLY A 96 1.50 -2.21 19.94
N SER A 97 0.35 -2.06 19.28
CA SER A 97 0.09 -0.90 18.38
C SER A 97 -0.54 0.34 19.06
N LEU A 98 -0.69 0.36 20.38
CA LEU A 98 -1.26 1.51 21.10
C LEU A 98 -0.22 2.09 22.05
N ASP A 99 0.85 2.63 21.48
CA ASP A 99 1.73 3.58 22.17
C ASP A 99 1.95 4.78 21.26
N LEU A 100 0.89 5.58 21.08
CA LEU A 100 0.91 6.85 20.34
C LEU A 100 0.59 8.03 21.27
N LEU A 101 0.99 7.91 22.54
CA LEU A 101 1.17 9.03 23.44
C LEU A 101 2.49 8.78 24.16
N GLY A 102 3.58 9.30 23.59
CA GLY A 102 4.77 9.55 24.40
C GLY A 102 4.38 10.53 25.50
N ASP A 103 4.53 10.10 26.75
CA ASP A 103 4.58 11.04 27.87
C ASP A 103 5.88 11.85 27.76
N ASP A 104 5.71 13.16 27.93
CA ASP A 104 6.68 14.28 28.00
C ASP A 104 7.14 14.95 26.68
#